data_AF-A0A930YVS7-F1
#
_entry.id   AF-A0A930YVS7-F1
#
_cell.length_a   1.000
_cell.length_b   1.000
_cell.length_c   1.000
_cell.angle_alpha   90.00
_cell.angle_beta   90.00
_cell.angle_gamma   90.00
#
_symmetry.space_group_name_H-M   'P 1'
#
loop_
_entity.id
_entity.type
_entity.pdbx_description
1 polymer ?
#
loop_
_entity_poly.entity_id
_entity_poly.type
_entity_poly.pdbx_seq_one_letter_code
_entity_poly.pdbx_strand_id
1 'polypeptide(L)'
;MRPLMTLLFLSCFCWSFSQGALAKGQFEMEGGNYTIEVKMEGGNLVVVEPNRTTPYTMEKPNRYKYYHEGFNKTYYVDIVDPNTLHFTSSNTSTTTVMKRANAQAIAAAGERHAQFSKIAEKYKALAQDDSPEVQAWTFCAAAAHAGAMKTEEEYREYAYQSARALLPIMVSARNNPCSDAIPQELWNKALSEMN
;
A
#
# COMPACT_ATOMS: atom_id res chain seq x y z
N MET A 1 -6.44 80.17 -3.19
CA MET A 1 -6.14 79.10 -4.16
C MET A 1 -5.91 77.81 -3.38
N ARG A 2 -6.42 76.68 -3.92
CA ARG A 2 -6.80 75.43 -3.23
C ARG A 2 -5.65 74.66 -2.55
N PRO A 3 -5.91 73.91 -1.46
CA PRO A 3 -4.97 72.95 -0.90
C PRO A 3 -4.99 71.62 -1.66
N LEU A 4 -3.81 71.03 -1.84
CA LEU A 4 -3.57 69.73 -2.45
C LEU A 4 -3.65 68.65 -1.36
N MET A 5 -4.66 67.79 -1.41
CA MET A 5 -4.86 66.68 -0.46
C MET A 5 -4.55 65.37 -1.17
N THR A 6 -3.35 64.83 -0.94
CA THR A 6 -2.88 63.55 -1.49
C THR A 6 -3.39 62.41 -0.63
N LEU A 7 -4.33 61.62 -1.15
CA LEU A 7 -4.85 60.39 -0.54
C LEU A 7 -3.94 59.22 -0.91
N LEU A 8 -3.26 58.62 0.08
CA LEU A 8 -2.44 57.41 -0.10
C LEU A 8 -3.33 56.17 0.12
N PHE A 9 -3.71 55.48 -0.96
CA PHE A 9 -4.44 54.21 -0.90
C PHE A 9 -3.47 53.06 -0.56
N LEU A 10 -3.47 52.64 0.71
CA LEU A 10 -2.73 51.47 1.18
C LEU A 10 -3.55 50.20 0.88
N SER A 11 -3.36 49.60 -0.30
CA SER A 11 -3.99 48.34 -0.69
C SER A 11 -3.39 47.19 0.11
N CYS A 12 -4.13 46.73 1.12
CA CYS A 12 -3.84 45.51 1.87
C CYS A 12 -4.12 44.29 0.97
N PHE A 13 -3.08 43.75 0.32
CA PHE A 13 -3.16 42.47 -0.38
C PHE A 13 -3.26 41.35 0.69
N CYS A 14 -4.48 40.99 1.10
CA CYS A 14 -4.70 39.74 1.82
C CYS A 14 -4.53 38.58 0.84
N TRP A 15 -3.33 38.00 0.80
CA TRP A 15 -3.13 36.69 0.19
C TRP A 15 -3.84 35.64 1.06
N SER A 16 -5.08 35.32 0.70
CA SER A 16 -5.77 34.14 1.23
C SER A 16 -5.06 32.90 0.70
N PHE A 17 -4.10 32.37 1.47
CA PHE A 17 -3.66 30.99 1.30
C PHE A 17 -4.83 30.07 1.63
N SER A 18 -5.52 29.56 0.61
CA SER A 18 -6.45 28.45 0.78
C SER A 18 -5.60 27.22 1.10
N GLN A 19 -5.55 26.84 2.38
CA GLN A 19 -5.11 25.50 2.76
C GLN A 19 -6.16 24.54 2.20
N GLY A 20 -5.79 23.76 1.18
CA GLY A 20 -6.70 22.82 0.54
C GLY A 20 -7.29 21.86 1.57
N ALA A 21 -8.61 21.76 1.62
CA ALA A 21 -9.28 20.81 2.51
C ALA A 21 -8.85 19.38 2.19
N LEU A 22 -8.68 18.55 3.22
CA LEU A 22 -8.35 17.13 3.05
C LEU A 22 -9.48 16.42 2.29
N ALA A 23 -9.21 16.04 1.05
CA ALA A 23 -10.11 15.20 0.27
C ALA A 23 -10.04 13.74 0.74
N LYS A 24 -11.15 13.01 0.58
CA LYS A 24 -11.19 11.55 0.75
C LYS A 24 -10.03 10.89 -0.01
N GLY A 25 -9.40 9.87 0.56
CA GLY A 25 -8.40 9.08 -0.17
C GLY A 25 -7.71 8.03 0.66
N GLN A 26 -6.90 7.22 -0.03
CA GLN A 26 -6.04 6.21 0.57
C GLN A 26 -4.70 6.82 0.96
N PHE A 27 -4.17 6.42 2.11
CA PHE A 27 -2.89 6.85 2.64
C PHE A 27 -2.08 5.64 3.05
N GLU A 28 -0.79 5.65 2.72
CA GLU A 28 0.16 4.58 3.00
C GLU A 28 1.24 5.07 3.97
N MET A 29 1.66 4.22 4.90
CA MET A 29 2.76 4.51 5.82
C MET A 29 4.08 4.69 5.08
N GLU A 30 4.84 5.73 5.43
CA GLU A 30 6.20 5.92 4.92
C GLU A 30 7.09 4.75 5.34
N GLY A 31 7.69 4.05 4.36
CA GLY A 31 8.42 2.81 4.59
C GLY A 31 7.58 1.52 4.41
N GLY A 32 6.28 1.65 4.12
CA GLY A 32 5.44 0.58 3.58
C GLY A 32 4.79 -0.37 4.59
N ASN A 33 3.91 -1.21 4.04
CA ASN A 33 3.12 -2.32 4.62
C ASN A 33 1.77 -1.96 5.26
N TYR A 34 1.38 -0.68 5.32
CA TYR A 34 0.10 -0.31 5.93
C TYR A 34 -0.62 0.79 5.14
N THR A 35 -1.87 0.54 4.77
CA THR A 35 -2.73 1.48 4.03
C THR A 35 -4.06 1.66 4.76
N ILE A 36 -4.56 2.90 4.78
CA ILE A 36 -5.85 3.29 5.37
C ILE A 36 -6.62 4.19 4.40
N GLU A 37 -7.96 4.16 4.48
CA GLU A 37 -8.77 5.23 3.90
C GLU A 37 -8.96 6.34 4.94
N VAL A 38 -8.87 7.59 4.50
CA VAL A 38 -9.24 8.75 5.30
C VAL A 38 -10.29 9.57 4.57
N LYS A 39 -11.32 10.01 5.31
CA LYS A 39 -12.41 10.85 4.79
C LYS A 39 -12.88 11.83 5.86
N MET A 40 -13.53 12.92 5.42
CA MET A 40 -14.20 13.87 6.31
C MET A 40 -15.70 13.57 6.33
N GLU A 41 -16.28 13.38 7.53
CA GLU A 41 -17.71 13.14 7.72
C GLU A 41 -18.23 13.97 8.89
N GLY A 42 -19.19 14.86 8.64
CA GLY A 42 -19.80 15.69 9.69
C GLY A 42 -18.82 16.56 10.47
N GLY A 43 -17.71 17.00 9.84
CA GLY A 43 -16.65 17.77 10.50
C GLY A 43 -15.63 16.94 11.27
N ASN A 44 -15.79 15.62 11.33
CA ASN A 44 -14.82 14.70 11.90
C ASN A 44 -13.95 14.08 10.81
N LEU A 45 -12.72 13.73 11.19
CA LEU A 45 -11.84 12.90 10.36
C LEU A 45 -12.15 11.44 10.66
N VAL A 46 -12.45 10.64 9.65
CA VAL A 46 -12.74 9.21 9.80
C VAL A 46 -11.63 8.42 9.14
N VAL A 47 -11.00 7.54 9.92
CA VAL A 47 -9.99 6.59 9.46
C VAL A 47 -10.64 5.21 9.31
N VAL A 48 -10.55 4.63 8.12
CA VAL A 48 -11.04 3.29 7.81
C VAL A 48 -9.84 2.36 7.60
N GLU A 49 -9.74 1.39 8.49
CA GLU A 49 -8.78 0.29 8.48
C GLU A 49 -9.54 -1.00 8.10
N PRO A 50 -8.87 -2.08 7.67
CA PRO A 50 -9.55 -3.30 7.19
C PRO A 50 -10.57 -3.89 8.16
N ASN A 51 -10.35 -3.75 9.47
CA ASN A 51 -11.18 -4.32 10.52
C ASN A 51 -11.82 -3.28 11.44
N ARG A 52 -11.63 -1.97 11.19
CA ARG A 52 -12.06 -0.91 12.09
C ARG A 52 -12.31 0.39 11.37
N THR A 53 -13.39 1.07 11.72
CA THR A 53 -13.64 2.47 11.33
C THR A 53 -13.62 3.33 12.57
N THR A 54 -12.74 4.33 12.61
CA THR A 54 -12.50 5.15 13.79
C THR A 54 -12.77 6.63 13.48
N PRO A 55 -13.77 7.25 14.13
CA PRO A 55 -13.97 8.68 14.04
C PRO A 55 -13.03 9.43 14.98
N TYR A 56 -12.34 10.43 14.46
CA TYR A 56 -11.53 11.38 15.21
C TYR A 56 -12.25 12.74 15.26
N THR A 57 -12.38 13.27 16.47
CA THR A 57 -13.00 14.58 16.71
C THR A 57 -11.98 15.69 16.59
N MET A 58 -12.36 16.84 16.04
CA MET A 58 -11.44 17.98 15.90
C MET A 58 -11.05 18.51 17.28
N GLU A 59 -9.74 18.59 17.55
CA GLU A 59 -9.20 19.22 18.75
C GLU A 59 -8.85 20.69 18.50
N LYS A 60 -8.20 20.96 17.36
CA LYS A 60 -7.82 22.29 16.88
C LYS A 60 -7.66 22.24 15.36
N PRO A 61 -7.49 23.37 14.66
CA PRO A 61 -7.31 23.36 13.21
C PRO A 61 -6.26 22.34 12.78
N ASN A 62 -6.63 21.46 11.84
CA ASN A 62 -5.82 20.38 11.30
C ASN A 62 -5.35 19.29 12.30
N ARG A 63 -5.82 19.29 13.56
CA ARG A 63 -5.56 18.19 14.50
C ARG A 63 -6.85 17.57 15.00
N TYR A 64 -6.93 16.26 14.86
CA TYR A 64 -8.06 15.45 15.31
C TYR A 64 -7.60 14.43 16.35
N LYS A 65 -8.48 14.03 17.26
CA LYS A 65 -8.19 13.08 18.33
C LYS A 65 -9.25 11.99 18.47
N TYR A 66 -8.81 10.82 18.90
CA TYR A 66 -9.65 9.69 19.25
C TYR A 66 -9.15 9.10 20.57
N TYR A 67 -10.07 8.85 21.50
CA TYR A 67 -9.77 8.17 22.76
C TYR A 67 -10.20 6.71 22.67
N HIS A 68 -9.28 5.79 22.97
CA HIS A 68 -9.55 4.36 23.01
C HIS A 68 -9.68 3.89 24.46
N GLU A 69 -10.89 3.57 24.90
CA GLU A 69 -11.19 3.15 26.27
C GLU A 69 -10.41 1.91 26.69
N GLY A 70 -10.40 0.87 25.85
CA GLY A 70 -9.75 -0.41 26.18
C GLY A 70 -8.23 -0.33 26.40
N PHE A 71 -7.56 0.71 25.91
CA PHE A 71 -6.12 0.93 26.11
C PHE A 71 -5.82 2.17 26.96
N ASN A 72 -6.87 2.87 27.44
CA ASN A 72 -6.77 4.17 28.11
C ASN A 72 -5.78 5.12 27.42
N LYS A 73 -5.95 5.31 26.10
CA LYS A 73 -4.97 6.01 25.26
C LYS A 73 -5.64 6.95 24.28
N THR A 74 -5.06 8.13 24.09
CA THR A 74 -5.50 9.08 23.06
C THR A 74 -4.59 9.00 21.86
N TYR A 75 -5.18 8.95 20.67
CA TYR A 75 -4.51 8.99 19.38
C TYR A 75 -4.80 10.32 18.71
N TYR A 76 -3.83 10.85 17.97
CA TYR A 76 -3.95 12.11 17.26
C TYR A 76 -3.62 11.92 15.79
N VAL A 77 -4.33 12.66 14.94
CA VAL A 77 -4.05 12.80 13.52
C VAL A 77 -3.86 14.28 13.21
N ASP A 78 -2.66 14.63 12.77
CA ASP A 78 -2.36 15.95 12.22
C ASP A 78 -2.41 15.90 10.69
N ILE A 79 -3.22 16.76 10.09
CA ILE A 79 -3.22 17.02 8.64
C ILE A 79 -2.12 18.03 8.35
N VAL A 80 -0.98 17.57 7.85
CA VAL A 80 0.16 18.44 7.52
C VAL A 80 -0.10 19.18 6.21
N ASP A 81 -0.56 18.43 5.20
CA ASP A 81 -0.98 18.90 3.89
C ASP A 81 -1.96 17.89 3.27
N PRO A 82 -2.61 18.17 2.11
CA PRO A 82 -3.59 17.26 1.50
C PRO A 82 -3.07 15.84 1.18
N ASN A 83 -1.76 15.65 1.18
CA ASN A 83 -1.06 14.40 0.85
C ASN A 83 -0.25 13.83 2.02
N THR A 84 -0.21 14.47 3.18
CA THR A 84 0.58 14.02 4.33
C THR A 84 -0.22 14.09 5.62
N LEU A 85 -0.29 12.96 6.33
CA LEU A 85 -0.87 12.86 7.66
C LEU A 85 0.19 12.37 8.65
N HIS A 86 0.17 12.90 9.87
CA HIS A 86 0.98 12.40 10.98
C HIS A 86 0.08 11.78 12.05
N PHE A 87 0.39 10.55 12.44
CA PHE A 87 -0.26 9.83 13.53
C PHE A 87 0.65 9.82 14.74
N THR A 88 0.12 10.23 15.89
CA THR A 88 0.81 10.19 17.18
C THR A 88 -0.10 9.65 18.27
N SER A 89 0.44 9.40 19.46
CA SER A 89 -0.35 8.92 20.59
C SER A 89 0.11 9.54 21.89
N SER A 90 -0.78 9.67 22.88
CA SER A 90 -0.52 10.37 24.15
C SER A 90 0.68 9.82 24.94
N ASN A 91 1.05 8.56 24.69
CA ASN A 91 2.07 7.86 25.48
C ASN A 91 3.38 7.68 24.68
N THR A 92 3.49 8.24 23.47
CA THR A 92 4.67 8.06 22.61
C THR A 92 5.02 9.37 21.91
N SER A 93 6.31 9.69 21.81
CA SER A 93 6.79 10.76 20.92
C SER A 93 6.94 10.32 19.46
N THR A 94 6.81 9.02 19.17
CA THR A 94 6.89 8.48 17.82
C THR A 94 5.77 9.02 16.95
N THR A 95 6.15 9.49 15.76
CA THR A 95 5.22 9.93 14.71
C THR A 95 5.25 8.92 13.58
N THR A 96 4.08 8.41 13.21
CA THR A 96 3.90 7.63 11.98
C THR A 96 3.46 8.58 10.87
N VAL A 97 4.23 8.63 9.79
CA VAL A 97 3.92 9.46 8.63
C VAL A 97 3.14 8.62 7.62
N MET A 98 1.99 9.13 7.18
CA MET A 98 1.20 8.53 6.11
C MET A 98 1.16 9.48 4.91
N LYS A 99 1.49 8.97 3.73
CA LYS A 99 1.47 9.70 2.45
C LYS A 99 0.29 9.27 1.62
N ARG A 100 -0.35 10.19 0.89
CA ARG A 100 -1.46 9.85 -0.01
C ARG A 100 -0.96 8.85 -1.04
N ALA A 101 -1.65 7.72 -1.12
CA ALA A 101 -1.32 6.66 -2.04
C ALA A 101 -1.61 7.09 -3.48
N ASN A 102 -0.79 6.61 -4.41
CA ASN A 102 -0.98 6.83 -5.84
C ASN A 102 -2.11 5.92 -6.34
N ALA A 103 -3.21 6.51 -6.82
CA ALA A 103 -4.40 5.77 -7.24
C ALA A 103 -4.12 4.78 -8.40
N GLN A 104 -3.24 5.16 -9.34
CA GLN A 104 -2.83 4.28 -10.43
C GLN A 104 -2.01 3.10 -9.91
N ALA A 105 -1.12 3.33 -8.94
CA ALA A 105 -0.36 2.27 -8.30
C ALA A 105 -1.26 1.30 -7.52
N ILE A 106 -2.28 1.81 -6.81
CA ILE A 106 -3.28 0.98 -6.12
C ILE A 106 -4.07 0.12 -7.12
N ALA A 107 -4.55 0.73 -8.21
CA ALA A 107 -5.31 0.02 -9.22
C ALA A 107 -4.46 -1.10 -9.86
N ALA A 108 -3.21 -0.81 -10.21
CA ALA A 108 -2.27 -1.78 -10.75
C ALA A 108 -1.98 -2.91 -9.75
N ALA A 109 -1.80 -2.59 -8.47
CA ALA A 109 -1.62 -3.60 -7.43
C ALA A 109 -2.86 -4.49 -7.26
N GLY A 110 -4.07 -3.93 -7.34
CA GLY A 110 -5.32 -4.67 -7.30
C GLY A 110 -5.51 -5.61 -8.50
N GLU A 111 -5.21 -5.13 -9.71
CA GLU A 111 -5.26 -5.95 -10.93
C GLU A 111 -4.26 -7.11 -10.87
N ARG A 112 -3.02 -6.80 -10.47
CA ARG A 112 -1.97 -7.80 -10.24
C ARG A 112 -2.40 -8.84 -9.21
N HIS A 113 -2.93 -8.39 -8.06
CA HIS A 113 -3.43 -9.26 -7.01
C HIS A 113 -4.50 -10.22 -7.56
N ALA A 114 -5.49 -9.70 -8.29
CA ALA A 114 -6.55 -10.52 -8.89
C ALA A 114 -5.99 -11.54 -9.90
N GLN A 115 -5.07 -11.13 -10.76
CA GLN A 115 -4.43 -12.00 -11.76
C GLN A 115 -3.69 -13.15 -11.08
N PHE A 116 -2.77 -12.82 -10.17
CA PHE A 116 -1.94 -13.82 -9.51
C PHE A 116 -2.73 -14.72 -8.56
N SER A 117 -3.78 -14.22 -7.90
CA SER A 117 -4.66 -15.04 -7.07
C SER A 117 -5.36 -16.12 -7.89
N LYS A 118 -5.78 -15.80 -9.11
CA LYS A 118 -6.36 -16.79 -10.04
C LYS A 118 -5.35 -17.87 -10.44
N ILE A 119 -4.10 -17.49 -10.68
CA ILE A 119 -3.01 -18.41 -11.03
C ILE A 119 -2.66 -19.30 -9.83
N ALA A 120 -2.61 -18.72 -8.63
CA ALA A 120 -2.35 -19.47 -7.39
C ALA A 120 -3.43 -20.53 -7.14
N GLU A 121 -4.71 -20.19 -7.28
CA GLU A 121 -5.80 -21.17 -7.12
C GLU A 121 -5.79 -22.24 -8.20
N LYS A 122 -5.44 -21.90 -9.46
CA LYS A 122 -5.23 -22.88 -10.53
C LYS A 122 -4.21 -23.95 -10.13
N TYR A 123 -3.02 -23.53 -9.68
CA TYR A 123 -1.96 -24.49 -9.31
C TYR A 123 -2.23 -25.22 -7.99
N LYS A 124 -2.90 -24.56 -7.04
CA LYS A 124 -3.37 -25.20 -5.83
C LYS A 124 -4.35 -26.34 -6.12
N ALA A 125 -5.26 -26.15 -7.07
CA ALA A 125 -6.15 -27.24 -7.52
C ALA A 125 -5.35 -28.39 -8.15
N LEU A 126 -4.37 -28.12 -9.01
CA LEU A 126 -3.50 -29.15 -9.58
C LEU A 126 -2.67 -29.90 -8.53
N ALA A 127 -2.26 -29.21 -7.46
CA ALA A 127 -1.54 -29.81 -6.34
C ALA A 127 -2.41 -30.70 -5.44
N GLN A 128 -3.74 -30.66 -5.59
CA GLN A 128 -4.68 -31.52 -4.85
C GLN A 128 -4.95 -32.85 -5.54
N ASP A 129 -4.64 -32.96 -6.84
CA ASP A 129 -4.72 -34.22 -7.57
C ASP A 129 -3.51 -35.11 -7.20
N ASP A 130 -3.69 -36.42 -7.10
CA ASP A 130 -2.63 -37.41 -6.79
C ASP A 130 -1.69 -37.64 -7.99
N SER A 131 -1.23 -36.55 -8.58
CA SER A 131 -0.31 -36.52 -9.72
C SER A 131 1.15 -36.60 -9.25
N PRO A 132 2.05 -37.23 -10.02
CA PRO A 132 3.49 -37.18 -9.73
C PRO A 132 4.07 -35.75 -9.74
N GLU A 133 3.34 -34.75 -10.26
CA GLU A 133 3.78 -33.36 -10.38
C GLU A 133 3.33 -32.46 -9.21
N VAL A 134 2.73 -33.02 -8.14
CA VAL A 134 2.22 -32.25 -6.98
C VAL A 134 3.24 -31.29 -6.39
N GLN A 135 4.51 -31.69 -6.31
CA GLN A 135 5.57 -30.81 -5.80
C GLN A 135 5.75 -29.59 -6.71
N ALA A 136 5.80 -29.79 -8.03
CA ALA A 136 5.88 -28.71 -9.01
C ALA A 136 4.72 -27.73 -8.85
N TRP A 137 3.49 -28.26 -8.78
CA TRP A 137 2.28 -27.46 -8.60
C TRP A 137 2.24 -26.68 -7.28
N THR A 138 2.76 -27.26 -6.20
CA THR A 138 2.86 -26.57 -4.91
C THR A 138 3.77 -25.35 -4.98
N PHE A 139 4.95 -25.48 -5.60
CA PHE A 139 5.85 -24.34 -5.79
C PHE A 139 5.28 -23.29 -6.74
N CYS A 140 4.60 -23.71 -7.81
CA CYS A 140 3.92 -22.79 -8.74
C CYS A 140 2.80 -22.01 -8.03
N ALA A 141 2.01 -22.67 -7.19
CA ALA A 141 0.98 -22.01 -6.38
C ALA A 141 1.60 -21.00 -5.40
N ALA A 142 2.71 -21.37 -4.74
CA ALA A 142 3.42 -20.48 -3.83
C ALA A 142 4.01 -19.25 -4.54
N ALA A 143 4.64 -19.44 -5.71
CA ALA A 143 5.19 -18.35 -6.50
C ALA A 143 4.09 -17.38 -7.00
N ALA A 144 2.96 -17.91 -7.46
CA ALA A 144 1.82 -17.09 -7.84
C ALA A 144 1.23 -16.35 -6.62
N HIS A 145 1.10 -17.01 -5.47
CA HIS A 145 0.63 -16.37 -4.25
C HIS A 145 1.57 -15.23 -3.81
N ALA A 146 2.88 -15.42 -3.91
CA ALA A 146 3.85 -14.36 -3.71
C ALA A 146 3.62 -13.18 -4.68
N GLY A 147 3.33 -13.45 -5.96
CA GLY A 147 2.98 -12.42 -6.94
C GLY A 147 1.73 -11.61 -6.59
N ALA A 148 0.78 -12.20 -5.85
CA ALA A 148 -0.42 -11.52 -5.38
C ALA A 148 -0.21 -10.67 -4.12
N MET A 149 0.81 -10.98 -3.30
CA MET A 149 1.01 -10.43 -1.96
C MET A 149 2.21 -9.50 -1.83
N LYS A 150 3.20 -9.66 -2.70
CA LYS A 150 4.50 -8.98 -2.62
C LYS A 150 4.63 -7.89 -3.68
N THR A 151 5.57 -6.97 -3.46
CA THR A 151 6.01 -6.04 -4.51
C THR A 151 6.60 -6.80 -5.71
N GLU A 152 6.75 -6.15 -6.87
CA GLU A 152 7.34 -6.78 -8.05
C GLU A 152 8.74 -7.32 -7.77
N GLU A 153 9.58 -6.55 -7.11
CA GLU A 153 10.95 -6.93 -6.79
C GLU A 153 11.01 -8.18 -5.89
N GLU A 154 10.26 -8.16 -4.78
CA GLU A 154 10.20 -9.28 -3.86
C GLU A 154 9.56 -10.53 -4.47
N TYR A 155 8.56 -10.36 -5.34
CA TYR A 155 7.97 -11.46 -6.10
C TYR A 155 9.01 -12.09 -7.03
N ARG A 156 9.75 -11.28 -7.80
CA ARG A 156 10.76 -11.79 -8.74
C ARG A 156 11.85 -12.55 -8.01
N GLU A 157 12.30 -12.06 -6.86
CA GLU A 157 13.26 -12.79 -6.03
C GLU A 157 12.66 -14.13 -5.54
N TYR A 158 11.42 -14.13 -5.05
CA TYR A 158 10.76 -15.35 -4.62
C TYR A 158 10.56 -16.36 -5.75
N ALA A 159 10.12 -15.91 -6.92
CA ALA A 159 9.94 -16.74 -8.11
C ALA A 159 11.27 -17.32 -8.59
N TYR A 160 12.36 -16.55 -8.50
CA TYR A 160 13.71 -17.02 -8.80
C TYR A 160 14.15 -18.13 -7.85
N GLN A 161 14.00 -17.96 -6.54
CA GLN A 161 14.33 -19.00 -5.56
C GLN A 161 13.44 -20.24 -5.72
N SER A 162 12.17 -20.06 -6.09
CA SER A 162 11.25 -21.16 -6.38
C SER A 162 11.73 -21.97 -7.60
N ALA A 163 12.19 -21.30 -8.66
CA ALA A 163 12.78 -21.97 -9.82
C ALA A 163 14.01 -22.80 -9.42
N ARG A 164 14.93 -22.23 -8.62
CA ARG A 164 16.12 -22.93 -8.12
C ARG A 164 15.79 -24.15 -7.26
N ALA A 165 14.73 -24.08 -6.47
CA ALA A 165 14.27 -25.19 -5.64
C ALA A 165 13.61 -26.30 -6.48
N LEU A 166 12.92 -25.93 -7.55
CA LEU A 166 12.25 -26.86 -8.45
C LEU A 166 13.20 -27.62 -9.37
N LEU A 167 14.17 -26.92 -9.97
CA LEU A 167 15.04 -27.50 -10.99
C LEU A 167 15.70 -28.84 -10.61
N PRO A 168 16.23 -29.05 -9.38
CA PRO A 168 16.82 -30.33 -8.97
C PRO A 168 15.86 -31.52 -8.90
N ILE A 169 14.55 -31.26 -8.73
CA ILE A 169 13.53 -32.30 -8.57
C ILE A 169 12.70 -32.54 -9.84
N MET A 170 12.95 -31.74 -10.88
CA MET A 170 12.25 -31.85 -12.16
C MET A 170 12.86 -32.95 -13.03
N VAL A 171 12.00 -33.81 -13.57
CA VAL A 171 12.39 -34.83 -14.57
C VAL A 171 12.85 -34.18 -15.88
N SER A 172 12.29 -33.00 -16.23
CA SER A 172 12.67 -32.22 -17.41
C SER A 172 12.87 -30.75 -17.05
N ALA A 173 14.07 -30.42 -16.56
CA ALA A 173 14.45 -29.06 -16.16
C ALA A 173 14.45 -28.03 -17.31
N ARG A 174 14.39 -28.46 -18.57
CA ARG A 174 14.34 -27.55 -19.73
C ARG A 174 13.00 -26.84 -19.89
N ASN A 175 11.93 -27.38 -19.32
CA ASN A 175 10.59 -26.83 -19.46
C ASN A 175 10.15 -26.24 -18.12
N ASN A 176 9.76 -24.97 -18.14
CA ASN A 176 9.13 -24.33 -17.00
C ASN A 176 7.70 -24.87 -16.87
N PRO A 177 7.35 -25.53 -15.75
CA PRO A 177 6.01 -26.11 -15.58
C PRO A 177 4.92 -25.03 -15.42
N CYS A 178 5.28 -23.79 -15.07
CA CYS A 178 4.32 -22.74 -14.76
C CYS A 178 4.83 -21.34 -15.11
N SER A 179 4.97 -21.06 -16.41
CA SER A 179 5.47 -19.78 -16.91
C SER A 179 4.61 -18.56 -16.55
N ASP A 180 3.35 -18.79 -16.15
CA ASP A 180 2.42 -17.78 -15.63
C ASP A 180 2.63 -17.49 -14.12
N ALA A 181 3.28 -18.37 -13.36
CA ALA A 181 3.61 -18.17 -11.94
C ALA A 181 5.10 -17.85 -11.71
N ILE A 182 5.97 -18.55 -12.44
CA ILE A 182 7.43 -18.37 -12.46
C ILE A 182 7.78 -17.90 -13.86
N PRO A 183 8.16 -16.63 -14.07
CA PRO A 183 8.48 -16.11 -15.39
C PRO A 183 9.60 -16.90 -16.07
N GLN A 184 9.49 -17.11 -17.39
CA GLN A 184 10.42 -17.93 -18.15
C GLN A 184 11.86 -17.40 -18.06
N GLU A 185 12.04 -16.08 -17.99
CA GLU A 185 13.36 -15.48 -17.85
C GLU A 185 14.03 -15.85 -16.51
N LEU A 186 13.25 -15.95 -15.43
CA LEU A 186 13.77 -16.35 -14.11
C LEU A 186 14.08 -17.84 -14.07
N TRP A 187 13.25 -18.66 -14.72
CA TRP A 187 13.53 -20.08 -14.93
C TRP A 187 14.84 -20.30 -15.68
N ASN A 188 15.02 -19.63 -16.82
CA ASN A 188 16.22 -19.74 -17.65
C ASN A 188 17.46 -19.27 -16.90
N LYS A 189 17.35 -18.18 -16.13
CA LYS A 189 18.43 -17.71 -15.26
C LYS A 189 18.84 -18.81 -14.26
N ALA A 190 17.87 -19.36 -13.52
CA ALA A 190 18.14 -20.39 -12.53
C ALA A 190 18.77 -21.65 -13.16
N LEU A 191 18.28 -22.07 -14.33
CA LEU A 191 18.83 -23.19 -15.09
C LEU A 191 20.27 -22.95 -15.53
N SER A 192 20.60 -21.72 -15.95
CA SER A 192 21.96 -21.37 -16.39
C SER A 192 22.99 -21.36 -15.26
N GLU A 193 22.57 -21.11 -14.01
CA GLU A 193 23.46 -21.10 -12.84
C GLU A 193 23.69 -22.51 -12.24
N MET A 194 22.95 -23.52 -12.73
CA MET A 194 23.08 -24.92 -12.29
C MET A 194 23.93 -25.78 -13.23
N ASN A 195 24.26 -25.29 -14.43
CA ASN A 195 25.12 -25.95 -15.41
C ASN A 195 26.49 -25.29 -15.46
#